data_AF-A0A0B1S8F5-F1
#
_entry.id   AF-A0A0B1S8F5-F1
#
_cell.length_a   1.000
_cell.length_b   1.000
_cell.length_c   1.000
_cell.angle_alpha   90.00
_cell.angle_beta   90.00
_cell.angle_gamma   90.00
#
_symmetry.space_group_name_H-M   'P 1'
#
loop_
_entity.id
_entity.type
_entity.pdbx_description
1 polymer ?
#
loop_
_entity_poly.entity_id
_entity_poly.type
_entity_poly.pdbx_seq_one_letter_code
_entity_poly.pdbx_strand_id
1 'polypeptide(L)' 'MWLCCNEVGFMQTTRNDSIFGGNVPLDFYMQMCTDMFDPSVTLNYLTPRNQIAQAYYGGSDKYWVSLGTVFSLG' A
#
# COMPACT_ATOMS: atom_id res chain seq x y z
N MET A 1 -1.59 6.05 9.27
CA MET A 1 -0.52 5.05 9.48
C MET A 1 -1.08 3.65 9.78
N TRP A 2 -2.04 3.48 10.69
CA TRP A 2 -2.63 2.16 10.99
C TRP A 2 -3.14 1.39 9.76
N LEU A 3 -3.99 2.02 8.94
CA LEU A 3 -4.52 1.42 7.71
C LEU A 3 -3.42 1.04 6.71
N CYS A 4 -2.35 1.84 6.60
CA CYS A 4 -1.21 1.56 5.75
C CYS A 4 -0.43 0.33 6.22
N CYS A 5 -0.34 0.13 7.53
CA CYS A 5 0.39 -0.99 8.14
C CYS A 5 -0.47 -2.27 8.30
N ASN A 6 -1.80 -2.19 8.23
CA ASN A 6 -2.68 -3.34 8.49
C ASN A 6 -3.54 -3.80 7.31
N GLU A 7 -3.78 -2.95 6.32
CA GLU A 7 -4.81 -3.23 5.32
C GLU A 7 -4.42 -2.74 3.94
N VAL A 8 -4.30 -1.43 3.75
CA VAL A 8 -4.17 -0.82 2.42
C VAL A 8 -2.75 -0.93 1.85
N GLY A 9 -1.71 -1.00 2.70
CA GLY A 9 -0.33 -1.20 2.24
C GLY A 9 0.24 -0.07 1.37
N PHE A 10 -0.32 1.15 1.47
CA PHE A 10 0.12 2.29 0.68
C PHE A 10 1.35 2.96 1.32
N MET A 11 2.53 2.76 0.71
CA MET A 11 3.82 3.21 1.22
C MET A 11 4.48 4.08 0.14
N GLN A 12 4.76 5.35 0.46
CA GLN A 12 5.32 6.31 -0.49
C GLN A 12 6.84 6.14 -0.59
N THR A 13 7.29 5.13 -1.33
CA THR A 13 8.72 4.93 -1.58
C THR A 13 9.23 5.88 -2.64
N THR A 14 10.39 6.49 -2.41
CA THR A 14 11.09 7.29 -3.41
C THR A 14 12.22 6.48 -4.03
N ARG A 15 12.41 6.64 -5.33
CA ARG A 15 13.54 6.06 -6.08
C ARG A 15 14.46 7.18 -6.55
N ASN A 16 15.70 6.84 -6.89
CA ASN A 16 16.75 7.77 -7.31
C ASN A 16 16.46 8.60 -8.58
N ASP A 17 15.35 8.31 -9.27
CA ASP A 17 14.78 9.06 -10.39
C ASP A 17 13.81 10.17 -9.94
N SER A 18 13.51 10.25 -8.65
CA SER A 18 12.65 11.29 -8.08
C SER A 18 13.45 12.53 -7.64
N ILE A 19 12.81 13.70 -7.66
CA ILE A 19 13.39 14.98 -7.23
C ILE A 19 13.75 15.01 -5.72
N PHE A 20 13.38 13.98 -4.97
CA PHE A 20 13.46 13.93 -3.52
C PHE A 20 14.83 13.49 -2.97
N GLY A 21 15.87 13.42 -3.81
CA GLY A 21 17.28 13.41 -3.37
C GLY A 21 17.75 12.18 -2.58
N GLY A 22 16.88 11.20 -2.31
CA GLY A 22 17.21 9.97 -1.59
C GLY A 22 16.21 8.86 -1.85
N ASN A 23 16.71 7.63 -1.90
CA ASN A 23 15.88 6.43 -2.04
C ASN A 23 15.33 6.01 -0.67
N VAL A 24 14.02 6.10 -0.47
CA VAL A 24 13.34 5.57 0.71
C VAL A 24 12.72 4.22 0.33
N PRO A 25 13.33 3.09 0.76
CA PRO A 25 12.84 1.76 0.40
C PRO A 25 11.59 1.40 1.20
N LEU A 26 10.82 0.44 0.68
CA LEU A 26 9.64 -0.12 1.34
C LEU A 26 9.95 -0.68 2.75
N ASP A 27 11.13 -1.28 2.90
CA ASP A 27 11.60 -1.90 4.16
C ASP A 27 11.67 -0.87 5.31
N PHE A 28 12.07 0.36 5.03
CA PHE A 28 12.09 1.43 6.03
C PHE A 28 10.70 1.64 6.67
N TYR A 29 9.66 1.66 5.84
CA TYR A 29 8.29 1.82 6.32
C TYR A 29 7.75 0.56 7.00
N MET A 30 8.17 -0.63 6.56
CA MET A 30 7.78 -1.89 7.23
C MET A 30 8.35 -1.96 8.65
N GLN A 31 9.61 -1.53 8.83
CA GLN A 31 10.24 -1.45 10.16
C GLN A 31 9.52 -0.44 11.07
N MET A 32 9.10 0.70 10.53
CA MET A 32 8.25 1.64 11.28
C MET A 32 6.90 1.03 11.70
N CYS A 33 6.27 0.24 10.82
CA CYS A 33 5.02 -0.44 11.13
C CYS A 33 5.20 -1.48 12.26
N THR A 34 6.31 -2.23 12.25
CA THR A 34 6.61 -3.22 13.30
C THR A 34 6.96 -2.58 14.64
N ASP A 35 7.66 -1.44 14.63
CA ASP A 35 8.05 -0.71 15.84
C ASP A 35 6.85 -0.01 16.50
N MET A 36 5.93 0.52 15.69
CA MET A 36 4.81 1.31 16.21
C MET A 36 3.60 0.48 16.65
N PHE A 37 3.39 -0.71 16.07
CA PHE A 37 2.19 -1.50 16.33
C PHE A 37 2.50 -2.86 16.95
N ASP A 38 3.18 -3.74 16.21
CA ASP A 38 3.58 -5.05 16.70
C ASP A 38 4.60 -5.69 15.74
N PRO A 39 5.58 -6.47 16.24
CA PRO A 39 6.51 -7.21 15.40
C PRO A 39 5.85 -8.18 14.40
N SER A 40 4.61 -8.61 14.64
CA SER A 40 3.84 -9.46 13.73
C SER A 40 3.34 -8.74 12.47
N VAL A 41 3.37 -7.40 12.45
CA VAL A 41 2.96 -6.56 11.32
C VAL A 41 4.04 -6.56 10.22
N THR A 42 4.30 -7.74 9.68
CA THR A 42 5.30 -8.00 8.64
C THR A 42 4.66 -7.96 7.24
N LEU A 43 5.49 -8.03 6.20
CA LEU A 43 5.02 -8.06 4.82
C LEU A 43 4.05 -9.24 4.58
N ASN A 44 4.36 -10.40 5.19
CA ASN A 44 3.52 -11.60 5.13
C ASN A 44 2.14 -11.42 5.77
N TYR A 45 2.04 -10.54 6.78
CA TYR A 45 0.77 -10.17 7.39
C TYR A 45 -0.01 -9.16 6.54
N LEU A 46 0.69 -8.21 5.92
CA LEU A 46 0.10 -7.13 5.17
C LEU A 46 -0.39 -7.55 3.77
N THR A 47 0.37 -8.38 3.04
CA THR A 47 0.02 -8.84 1.69
C THR A 47 -1.37 -9.48 1.57
N PRO A 48 -1.76 -10.48 2.39
CA PRO A 48 -3.09 -11.08 2.29
C PRO A 48 -4.21 -10.10 2.67
N ARG A 49 -3.96 -9.19 3.61
CA ARG A 49 -4.94 -8.17 4.02
C ARG A 49 -5.13 -7.11 2.94
N ASN A 50 -4.05 -6.74 2.25
CA ASN A 50 -4.10 -5.88 1.08
C ASN A 50 -4.92 -6.51 -0.05
N GLN A 51 -4.80 -7.82 -0.29
CA GLN A 51 -5.64 -8.51 -1.27
C GLN A 51 -7.13 -8.48 -0.89
N ILE A 52 -7.46 -8.66 0.39
CA ILE A 52 -8.84 -8.53 0.89
C ILE A 52 -9.34 -7.09 0.71
N ALA A 53 -8.52 -6.11 1.04
CA ALA A 53 -8.85 -4.70 0.88
C ALA A 53 -9.08 -4.34 -0.59
N GLN A 54 -8.25 -4.84 -1.51
CA GLN A 54 -8.45 -4.67 -2.95
C GLN A 54 -9.73 -5.36 -3.44
N ALA A 55 -10.10 -6.52 -2.88
CA ALA A 55 -11.37 -7.17 -3.22
C ALA A 55 -12.59 -6.35 -2.75
N TYR A 56 -12.46 -5.62 -1.64
CA TYR A 56 -13.54 -4.79 -1.09
C TYR A 56 -13.64 -3.39 -1.71
N TYR A 57 -12.52 -2.67 -1.78
CA TYR A 57 -12.45 -1.28 -2.27
C TYR A 57 -12.30 -1.18 -3.79
N GLY A 58 -11.96 -2.28 -4.46
CA GLY A 58 -11.67 -2.32 -5.89
C GLY A 58 -10.17 -2.35 -6.16
N GLY A 59 -9.72 -3.44 -6.78
CA GLY A 59 -8.36 -3.62 -7.27
C GLY A 59 -8.25 -3.26 -8.74
N SER A 60 -7.01 -3.22 -9.25
CA SER A 60 -6.77 -2.96 -10.67
C SER A 60 -7.41 -4.01 -11.60
N ASP A 61 -7.71 -5.18 -11.07
CA ASP A 61 -8.44 -6.24 -11.76
C ASP A 61 -9.94 -5.96 -11.93
N LYS A 62 -10.48 -4.90 -11.31
CA LYS A 62 -11.92 -4.56 -11.34
C LYS A 62 -12.28 -3.41 -12.28
N TYR A 63 -11.32 -2.81 -12.99
CA TYR A 63 -11.57 -1.66 -13.87
C TYR A 63 -12.61 -1.90 -14.97
N TRP A 64 -12.79 -3.15 -15.41
CA TRP A 64 -13.70 -3.52 -16.51
C TRP A 64 -15.09 -3.98 -16.03
N VAL A 65 -15.27 -4.22 -14.72
CA VAL A 65 -16.53 -4.75 -14.16
C VAL A 65 -17.43 -3.62 -13.64
N SER A 66 -16.86 -2.45 -13.36
CA SER A 66 -17.60 -1.32 -12.80
C SER A 66 -18.28 -0.48 -13.90
N LEU A 67 -19.42 -0.96 -14.40
CA LEU A 67 -20.27 -0.21 -15.33
C LEU A 67 -20.77 1.08 -14.66
N GLY A 68 -20.31 2.24 -15.13
CA GLY A 68 -20.76 3.57 -14.68
C GLY A 68 -19.78 4.36 -13.82
N THR A 69 -18.57 3.85 -13.54
CA THR A 69 -17.55 4.55 -12.77
C THR A 69 -16.50 5.16 -13.70
N VAL A 70 -16.40 6.49 -13.74
CA VAL A 70 -15.37 7.20 -14.52
C VAL A 70 -14.19 7.51 -13.61
N PHE A 71 -13.04 6.90 -13.88
CA PHE A 71 -11.78 7.23 -13.22
C PHE A 71 -11.12 8.39 -13.95
N SER A 72 -11.20 9.60 -13.41
CA SER A 72 -10.47 10.76 -13.92
C SER A 72 -9.07 10.77 -13.30
N LEU A 73 -8.05 10.45 -14.08
CA LEU A 73 -6.64 10.65 -13.72
C LEU A 73 -6.23 12.03 -14.27
N GLY A 74 -5.69 12.88 -13.39
CA GLY A 74 -5.24 14.23 -13.72
C GLY A 74 -3.84 14.28 -14.31
#